data_AF-A0A356RCW6-F1
#
_entry.id   AF-A0A356RCW6-F1
#
_cell.length_a   1.000
_cell.length_b   1.000
_cell.length_c   1.000
_cell.angle_alpha   90.00
_cell.angle_beta   90.00
_cell.angle_gamma   90.00
#
_symmetry.space_group_name_H-M   'P 1'
#
loop_
_entity.id
_entity.type
_entity.pdbx_description
1 polymer ?
#
loop_
_entity_poly.entity_id
_entity_poly.type
_entity_poly.pdbx_seq_one_letter_code
_entity_poly.pdbx_strand_id
1 'polypeptide(L)'
;YQLGADSPEKYFTMGLLSVLETLYGSPMEKLVRNLPLPDDLLEALTLEKGTMGMALSSVKAYERGEWLQLKQLQLTPRTIRDFYVEAIDWANHFSPMIDEPA
;
A
#
# COMPACT_ATOMS: atom_id res chain seq x y z
N TYR A 1 -17.73 -3.14 0.36
CA TYR A 1 -16.73 -3.99 1.01
C TYR A 1 -15.96 -3.10 1.97
N GLN A 2 -16.28 -3.11 3.26
CA GLN A 2 -15.50 -2.37 4.26
C GLN A 2 -14.41 -3.33 4.73
N LEU A 3 -13.19 -3.16 4.20
CA LEU A 3 -12.00 -3.59 4.91
C LEU A 3 -12.10 -2.94 6.31
N GLY A 4 -11.88 -3.73 7.36
CA GLY A 4 -12.18 -3.38 8.76
C GLY A 4 -11.70 -1.98 9.14
N ALA A 5 -12.36 -1.39 10.14
CA ALA A 5 -12.20 -0.01 10.63
C ALA A 5 -10.80 0.33 11.17
N ASP A 6 -9.78 0.17 10.35
CA ASP A 6 -8.43 0.65 10.53
C ASP A 6 -8.34 2.08 9.98
N SER A 7 -7.57 2.94 10.66
CA SER A 7 -7.52 4.36 10.31
C SER A 7 -6.85 4.55 8.93
N PRO A 8 -7.36 5.44 8.05
CA PRO A 8 -6.78 5.69 6.73
C PRO A 8 -5.27 6.01 6.75
N GLU A 9 -4.81 6.64 7.83
CA GLU A 9 -3.41 7.02 8.05
C GLU A 9 -2.49 5.80 8.15
N LYS A 10 -2.99 4.66 8.68
CA LYS A 10 -2.22 3.42 8.73
C LYS A 10 -1.97 2.86 7.33
N TYR A 11 -3.00 2.82 6.48
CA TYR A 11 -2.86 2.35 5.09
C TYR A 11 -1.96 3.27 4.27
N PHE A 12 -2.05 4.58 4.48
CA PHE A 12 -1.13 5.54 3.88
C PHE A 12 0.32 5.27 4.29
N THR A 13 0.57 5.12 5.60
CA THR A 13 1.92 4.85 6.13
C THR A 13 2.45 3.51 5.62
N MET A 14 1.61 2.47 5.58
CA MET A 14 1.95 1.18 4.99
C MET A 14 2.36 1.32 3.53
N GLY A 15 1.54 2.01 2.71
CA GLY A 15 1.83 2.25 1.31
C GLY A 15 3.16 2.99 1.12
N LEU A 16 3.38 4.06 1.88
CA LEU A 16 4.62 4.84 1.85
C LEU A 16 5.85 4.00 2.19
N LEU A 17 5.80 3.23 3.28
CA LEU A 17 6.92 2.38 3.71
C LEU A 17 7.14 1.19 2.78
N SER A 18 6.10 0.72 2.07
CA SER A 18 6.23 -0.42 1.15
C SER A 18 7.23 -0.18 0.00
N VAL A 19 7.48 1.09 -0.34
CA VAL A 19 8.41 1.50 -1.40
C VAL A 19 9.88 1.36 -0.99
N LEU A 20 10.17 1.27 0.32
CA LEU A 20 11.55 1.22 0.83
C LEU A 20 12.35 0.04 0.29
N GLU A 21 11.73 -1.14 0.17
CA GLU A 21 12.41 -2.33 -0.37
C GLU A 21 12.93 -2.08 -1.79
N THR A 22 12.13 -1.44 -2.65
CA THR A 22 12.51 -1.05 -4.02
C THR A 22 13.60 0.02 -4.03
N LEU A 23 13.54 1.02 -3.13
CA LEU A 23 14.51 2.12 -3.08
C LEU A 23 15.89 1.66 -2.58
N TYR A 24 15.93 0.78 -1.59
CA TYR A 24 17.16 0.37 -0.91
C TYR A 24 17.69 -1.00 -1.36
N GLY A 25 16.97 -1.71 -2.23
CA GLY A 25 17.37 -3.03 -2.74
C GLY A 25 17.61 -4.06 -1.64
N SER A 26 16.90 -3.93 -0.52
CA SER A 26 17.08 -4.74 0.69
C SER A 26 15.75 -5.31 1.15
N PRO A 27 15.70 -6.56 1.66
CA PRO A 27 14.46 -7.18 2.13
C PRO A 27 13.75 -6.30 3.17
N MET A 28 12.42 -6.16 3.03
CA MET A 28 11.60 -5.31 3.90
C MET A 28 11.82 -5.61 5.39
N GLU A 29 12.00 -6.88 5.78
CA GLU A 29 12.24 -7.29 7.16
C GLU A 29 13.48 -6.62 7.77
N LYS A 30 14.51 -6.38 6.96
CA LYS A 30 15.73 -5.70 7.43
C LYS A 30 15.51 -4.20 7.59
N LEU A 31 14.67 -3.60 6.76
CA LEU A 31 14.42 -2.17 6.72
C LEU A 31 13.55 -1.71 7.92
N VAL A 32 12.59 -2.53 8.34
CA VAL A 32 11.66 -2.16 9.42
C VAL A 32 12.08 -2.67 10.81
N ARG A 33 13.09 -3.55 10.91
CA ARG A 33 13.49 -4.24 12.16
C ARG A 33 13.68 -3.35 13.39
N ASN A 34 14.18 -2.13 13.18
CA ASN A 34 14.52 -1.19 14.26
C ASN A 34 13.55 0.00 14.34
N LEU A 35 12.48 0.01 13.54
CA LEU A 35 11.50 1.08 13.56
C LEU A 35 10.43 0.80 14.62
N PRO A 36 10.00 1.80 15.41
CA PRO A 36 8.93 1.64 16.39
C PRO A 36 7.56 1.61 15.71
N LEU A 37 7.28 0.55 14.97
CA LEU A 37 6.03 0.37 14.23
C LEU A 37 5.09 -0.56 15.00
N PRO A 38 3.77 -0.34 14.91
CA PRO A 38 2.76 -1.29 15.39
C PRO A 38 2.89 -2.69 14.73
N ASP A 39 2.54 -3.74 15.47
CA ASP A 39 2.66 -5.13 15.00
C ASP A 39 1.85 -5.40 13.72
N ASP A 40 0.64 -4.85 13.62
CA ASP A 40 -0.22 -5.00 12.43
C ASP A 40 0.44 -4.40 11.17
N LEU A 41 1.14 -3.29 11.31
CA LEU A 41 1.90 -2.65 10.23
C LEU A 41 3.15 -3.46 9.86
N LEU A 42 3.87 -3.99 10.86
CA LEU A 42 5.02 -4.86 10.62
C LEU A 42 4.60 -6.14 9.89
N GLU A 43 3.54 -6.80 10.33
CA GLU A 43 3.00 -8.01 9.68
C GLU A 43 2.53 -7.72 8.25
N ALA A 44 1.91 -6.58 8.01
CA ALA A 44 1.49 -6.18 6.66
C ALA A 44 2.70 -5.97 5.73
N LEU A 45 3.73 -5.26 6.19
CA LEU A 45 4.91 -4.93 5.38
C LEU A 45 5.82 -6.13 5.12
N THR A 46 5.98 -7.02 6.10
CA THR A 46 6.94 -8.13 6.04
C THR A 46 6.33 -9.46 5.63
N LEU A 47 5.07 -9.73 6.01
CA LEU A 47 4.42 -11.02 5.77
C LEU A 47 3.22 -10.91 4.83
N GLU A 48 2.82 -9.69 4.44
CA GLU A 48 1.60 -9.41 3.68
C GLU A 48 0.35 -10.02 4.33
N LYS A 49 0.30 -10.00 5.67
CA LYS A 49 -0.81 -10.55 6.47
C LYS A 49 -1.78 -9.49 6.98
N GLY A 50 -2.96 -9.96 7.36
CA GLY A 50 -4.04 -9.11 7.87
C GLY A 50 -4.68 -8.25 6.78
N THR A 51 -5.58 -7.35 7.19
CA THR A 51 -6.32 -6.47 6.28
C THR A 51 -5.40 -5.55 5.48
N MET A 52 -4.40 -4.97 6.14
CA MET A 52 -3.36 -4.15 5.51
C MET A 52 -2.51 -4.95 4.53
N GLY A 53 -2.04 -6.15 4.91
CA GLY A 53 -1.29 -7.03 4.00
C GLY A 53 -2.08 -7.48 2.77
N MET A 54 -3.39 -7.74 2.94
CA MET A 54 -4.29 -7.99 1.82
C MET A 54 -4.40 -6.78 0.88
N ALA A 55 -4.47 -5.56 1.42
CA ALA A 55 -4.48 -4.35 0.61
C ALA A 55 -3.14 -4.16 -0.14
N LEU A 56 -2.00 -4.35 0.55
CA LEU A 56 -0.67 -4.24 -0.03
C LEU A 56 -0.44 -5.23 -1.18
N SER A 57 -0.71 -6.52 -0.93
CA SER A 57 -0.60 -7.57 -1.95
C SER A 57 -1.52 -7.31 -3.14
N SER A 58 -2.72 -6.79 -2.90
CA SER A 58 -3.66 -6.41 -3.97
C SER A 58 -3.14 -5.26 -4.82
N VAL A 59 -2.57 -4.21 -4.22
CA VAL A 59 -1.97 -3.11 -4.98
C VAL A 59 -0.80 -3.61 -5.83
N LYS A 60 0.11 -4.39 -5.24
CA LYS A 60 1.25 -4.99 -5.95
C LYS A 60 0.81 -5.87 -7.12
N ALA A 61 -0.20 -6.72 -6.92
CA ALA A 61 -0.74 -7.57 -7.96
C ALA A 61 -1.40 -6.76 -9.08
N TYR A 62 -2.12 -5.69 -8.75
CA TYR A 62 -2.71 -4.79 -9.74
C TYR A 62 -1.63 -4.11 -10.61
N GLU A 63 -0.58 -3.58 -9.98
CA GLU A 63 0.54 -2.91 -10.67
C GLU A 63 1.32 -3.86 -11.59
N ARG A 64 1.42 -5.14 -11.21
CA ARG A 64 2.09 -6.19 -12.00
C ARG A 64 1.19 -6.84 -13.06
N GLY A 65 -0.10 -6.50 -13.11
CA GLY A 65 -1.07 -7.14 -13.99
C GLY A 65 -1.40 -8.59 -13.61
N GLU A 66 -1.22 -8.96 -12.35
CA GLU A 66 -1.44 -10.32 -11.81
C GLU A 66 -2.92 -10.53 -11.45
N TRP A 67 -3.82 -10.39 -12.43
CA TRP A 67 -5.28 -10.36 -12.24
C TRP A 67 -5.89 -11.57 -11.50
N LEU A 68 -5.25 -12.73 -11.57
CA LEU A 68 -5.72 -13.93 -10.87
C LEU A 68 -5.66 -13.77 -9.35
N GLN A 69 -4.66 -13.06 -8.84
CA GLN A 69 -4.49 -12.84 -7.40
C GLN A 69 -5.56 -11.88 -6.85
N LEU A 70 -6.05 -10.97 -7.68
CA LEU A 70 -7.10 -10.01 -7.31
C LEU A 70 -8.49 -10.62 -7.18
N LYS A 71 -8.72 -11.84 -7.68
CA LYS A 71 -10.03 -12.51 -7.60
C LYS A 71 -10.51 -12.70 -6.16
N GLN A 72 -9.59 -12.78 -5.19
CA GLN A 72 -9.91 -12.92 -3.78
C GLN A 72 -10.69 -11.72 -3.21
N LEU A 73 -10.57 -10.54 -3.82
CA LEU A 73 -11.27 -9.33 -3.41
C LEU A 73 -12.76 -9.37 -3.73
N GLN A 74 -13.19 -10.26 -4.63
CA GLN A 74 -14.58 -10.32 -5.12
C GLN A 74 -15.08 -8.97 -5.69
N LEU A 75 -14.16 -8.16 -6.22
CA LEU A 75 -14.43 -6.89 -6.88
C LEU A 75 -14.34 -7.05 -8.40
N THR A 76 -15.07 -6.22 -9.13
CA THR A 76 -14.94 -6.18 -10.59
C THR A 76 -13.61 -5.51 -10.98
N PRO A 77 -12.99 -5.89 -12.12
CA PRO A 77 -11.79 -5.21 -12.61
C PRO A 77 -11.95 -3.69 -12.76
N ARG A 78 -13.16 -3.24 -13.15
CA ARG A 78 -13.50 -1.82 -13.23
C ARG A 78 -13.39 -1.14 -11.86
N THR A 79 -13.98 -1.75 -10.83
CA THR A 79 -13.95 -1.19 -9.47
C THR A 79 -12.52 -1.08 -8.94
N ILE A 80 -11.68 -2.10 -9.16
CA ILE A 80 -10.28 -2.07 -8.73
C ILE A 80 -9.52 -0.94 -9.44
N ARG A 81 -9.71 -0.81 -10.76
CA ARG A 81 -9.12 0.29 -11.54
C ARG A 81 -9.57 1.64 -11.02
N ASP A 82 -10.86 1.81 -10.74
CA ASP A 82 -11.41 3.09 -10.28
C ASP A 82 -10.80 3.49 -8.93
N PHE A 83 -10.67 2.55 -7.99
CA PHE A 83 -9.96 2.79 -6.72
C PHE A 83 -8.48 3.13 -6.90
N TYR A 84 -7.79 2.47 -7.83
CA TYR A 84 -6.37 2.74 -8.08
C TYR A 84 -6.16 4.14 -8.66
N VAL A 85 -7.00 4.55 -9.63
CA VAL A 85 -6.96 5.91 -10.21
C VAL A 85 -7.30 6.95 -9.15
N GLU A 86 -8.33 6.73 -8.33
CA GLU A 86 -8.69 7.64 -7.24
C GLU A 86 -7.55 7.80 -6.22
N ALA A 87 -6.84 6.71 -5.90
CA ALA A 87 -5.68 6.77 -5.01
C ALA A 87 -4.51 7.57 -5.60
N ILE A 88 -4.24 7.45 -6.90
CA ILE A 88 -3.23 8.28 -7.59
C ILE A 88 -3.65 9.74 -7.55
N ASP A 89 -4.91 10.04 -7.89
CA ASP A 89 -5.42 11.39 -7.89
C ASP A 89 -5.34 12.00 -6.48
N TRP A 90 -5.72 11.24 -5.44
CA TRP A 90 -5.57 11.65 -4.05
C TRP A 90 -4.11 11.96 -3.71
N ALA A 91 -3.15 11.08 -4.04
CA ALA A 91 -1.74 11.28 -3.75
C ALA A 91 -1.18 12.53 -4.45
N ASN A 92 -1.61 12.80 -5.68
CA ASN A 92 -1.22 14.00 -6.43
C ASN A 92 -1.79 15.29 -5.83
N HIS A 93 -2.97 15.26 -5.20
CA HIS A 93 -3.52 16.43 -4.49
C HIS A 93 -2.74 16.79 -3.21
N PHE A 94 -1.91 15.88 -2.66
CA PHE A 94 -0.96 16.18 -1.58
C PHE A 94 0.37 16.77 -2.08
N SER A 95 0.53 16.95 -3.40
CA SER A 95 1.76 17.44 -4.05
C SER A 95 1.94 18.98 -4.23
N PRO A 96 1.11 19.93 -3.70
CA PRO A 96 1.41 21.35 -3.92
C PRO A 96 2.60 21.88 -3.10
N MET A 97 3.29 21.06 -2.29
CA MET A 97 4.40 21.51 -1.42
C MET A 97 5.81 21.09 -1.87
N ILE A 98 5.97 20.53 -3.08
CA ILE A 98 7.29 20.18 -3.65
C ILE A 98 7.71 21.13 -4.80
N ASP A 99 6.92 22.17 -5.08
CA ASP A 99 7.29 23.25 -6.01
C ASP A 99 7.54 24.56 -5.25
N GLU A 100 8.66 24.67 -4.52
CA GLU A 100 9.30 25.97 -4.27
C GLU A 100 10.60 26.05 -5.07
N PRO A 101 10.68 26.89 -6.12
CA PRO A 101 11.96 27.27 -6.69
C PRO A 101 12.60 28.33 -5.77
N ALA A 102 13.79 28.02 -5.27
CA ALA A 102 14.71 29.00 -4.68
C ALA A 102 15.16 30.04 -5.71
#